data_AF-A0A1Y0MY47-F1
#
_entry.id   AF-A0A1Y0MY47-F1
#
_cell.length_a   1.000
_cell.length_b   1.000
_cell.length_c   1.000
_cell.angle_alpha   90.00
_cell.angle_beta   90.00
_cell.angle_gamma   90.00
#
_symmetry.space_group_name_H-M   'P 1'
#
loop_
_entity.id
_entity.type
_entity.pdbx_description
1 polymer ?
#
loop_
_entity_poly.entity_id
_entity_poly.type
_entity_poly.pdbx_seq_one_letter_code
_entity_poly.pdbx_strand_id
1 'polypeptide(L)'
;MNTKENYNECLANLVGKWTTEDDKYNYIFQIFPYTEDGAETDMYQLHFIENSTGKLMFGFYKISIENGSCYIDFLNTKHKVLSIERSIKIPTMKLEDKHGNITIYQGRESVF
;
A
#
# COMPACT_ATOMS: atom_id res chain seq x y z
N MET A 1 -7.87 21.93 6.73
CA MET A 1 -6.93 21.23 5.83
C MET A 1 -7.59 19.92 5.43
N ASN A 2 -7.70 19.69 4.13
CA ASN A 2 -8.41 18.54 3.57
C ASN A 2 -7.50 17.32 3.73
N THR A 3 -7.92 16.27 4.44
CA THR A 3 -7.13 15.05 4.67
C THR A 3 -6.55 14.51 3.35
N LYS A 4 -7.33 14.65 2.28
CA LYS A 4 -7.00 14.32 0.87
C LYS A 4 -5.75 15.02 0.30
N GLU A 5 -5.44 16.25 0.70
CA GLU A 5 -4.28 16.99 0.19
C GLU A 5 -2.96 16.52 0.82
N ASN A 6 -2.96 16.24 2.13
CA ASN A 6 -1.78 15.70 2.81
C ASN A 6 -1.45 14.27 2.36
N TYR A 7 -2.47 13.51 1.96
CA TYR A 7 -2.31 12.18 1.40
C TYR A 7 -1.56 12.20 0.06
N ASN A 8 -1.74 13.21 -0.79
CA ASN A 8 -1.10 13.25 -2.12
C ASN A 8 0.44 13.29 -2.07
N GLU A 9 1.06 13.92 -1.07
CA GLU A 9 2.52 13.90 -0.91
C GLU A 9 3.05 12.54 -0.45
N CYS A 10 2.30 11.84 0.41
CA CYS A 10 2.66 10.49 0.88
C CYS A 10 2.29 9.37 -0.11
N LEU A 11 1.34 9.59 -1.02
CA LEU A 11 0.61 8.49 -1.69
C LEU A 11 0.43 8.58 -3.19
N ALA A 12 0.94 9.62 -3.86
CA ALA A 12 0.79 9.75 -5.31
C ALA A 12 1.20 8.48 -6.10
N ASN A 13 2.05 7.64 -5.51
CA ASN A 13 2.62 6.47 -6.17
C ASN A 13 2.24 5.12 -5.56
N LEU A 14 1.47 5.04 -4.47
CA LEU A 14 1.12 3.76 -3.82
C LEU A 14 0.16 2.92 -4.68
N VAL A 15 -0.72 3.57 -5.45
CA VAL A 15 -1.69 2.86 -6.29
C VAL A 15 -0.99 2.00 -7.32
N GLY A 16 -1.32 0.73 -7.32
CA GLY A 16 -0.74 -0.24 -8.23
C GLY A 16 -0.69 -1.64 -7.65
N LYS A 17 -0.10 -2.54 -8.43
CA LYS A 17 0.17 -3.93 -8.06
C LYS A 17 1.61 -4.06 -7.59
N TRP A 18 1.82 -4.64 -6.42
CA TRP A 18 3.09 -4.75 -5.74
C TRP A 18 3.32 -6.17 -5.27
N THR A 19 4.55 -6.66 -5.36
CA THR A 19 4.94 -7.99 -4.84
C THR A 19 6.26 -7.88 -4.09
N THR A 20 6.48 -8.79 -3.14
CA THR A 20 7.75 -8.97 -2.44
C THR A 20 8.68 -9.92 -3.21
N GLU A 21 9.95 -10.01 -2.79
CA GLU A 21 10.94 -10.90 -3.44
C GLU A 21 10.56 -12.39 -3.36
N ASP A 22 9.88 -12.80 -2.29
CA ASP A 22 9.35 -14.17 -2.15
C ASP A 22 8.20 -14.48 -3.13
N ASP A 23 7.72 -13.46 -3.84
CA ASP A 23 6.61 -13.48 -4.80
C ASP A 23 5.40 -14.27 -4.30
N LYS A 24 5.14 -14.22 -2.99
CA LYS A 24 4.07 -15.00 -2.37
C LYS A 24 2.70 -14.39 -2.66
N TYR A 25 2.61 -13.07 -2.59
CA TYR A 25 1.38 -12.31 -2.80
C TYR A 25 1.58 -11.14 -3.73
N ASN A 26 0.61 -10.92 -4.61
CA ASN A 26 0.44 -9.67 -5.31
C ASN A 26 -0.57 -8.78 -4.56
N TYR A 27 -0.10 -7.67 -4.00
CA TYR A 27 -0.89 -6.65 -3.32
C TYR A 27 -1.37 -5.58 -4.32
N ILE A 28 -2.65 -5.24 -4.31
CA ILE A 28 -3.26 -4.25 -5.18
C ILE A 28 -3.82 -3.14 -4.30
N PHE A 29 -3.09 -2.03 -4.21
CA PHE A 29 -3.52 -0.84 -3.47
C PHE A 29 -4.38 0.04 -4.37
N GLN A 30 -5.62 0.33 -3.93
CA GLN A 30 -6.60 1.10 -4.69
C GLN A 30 -7.17 2.24 -3.83
N ILE A 31 -7.37 3.42 -4.41
CA ILE A 31 -7.99 4.57 -3.73
C ILE A 31 -9.52 4.44 -3.80
N PHE A 32 -10.05 3.31 -3.34
CA PHE A 32 -11.48 3.15 -3.09
C PHE A 32 -11.70 3.33 -1.59
N PRO A 33 -12.21 4.51 -1.15
CA PRO A 33 -12.48 4.73 0.26
C PRO A 33 -13.53 3.71 0.72
N TYR A 34 -13.28 3.11 1.88
CA TYR A 34 -14.24 2.27 2.53
C TYR A 34 -15.30 3.14 3.20
N THR A 35 -16.57 2.80 2.97
CA THR A 35 -17.70 3.44 3.62
C THR A 35 -18.27 2.50 4.68
N GLU A 36 -18.43 3.00 5.89
CA GLU A 36 -19.10 2.32 7.00
C GLU A 36 -20.34 3.13 7.36
N ASP A 37 -21.52 2.50 7.32
CA ASP A 37 -22.81 3.14 7.60
C ASP A 37 -23.08 4.44 6.80
N GLY A 38 -22.52 4.53 5.58
CA GLY A 38 -22.68 5.69 4.70
C GLY A 38 -21.76 6.86 5.00
N ALA A 39 -20.85 6.74 5.97
CA ALA A 39 -19.78 7.70 6.22
C ALA A 39 -18.46 7.27 5.55
N GLU A 40 -17.74 8.21 4.95
CA GLU A 40 -16.38 7.96 4.45
C GLU A 40 -15.43 7.72 5.63
N THR A 41 -14.61 6.68 5.54
CA THR A 41 -13.56 6.38 6.52
C THR A 41 -12.17 6.75 5.96
N ASP A 42 -11.17 6.84 6.84
CA ASP A 42 -9.75 6.95 6.44
C ASP A 42 -9.14 5.60 5.98
N MET A 43 -9.98 4.60 5.70
CA MET A 43 -9.55 3.28 5.24
C MET A 43 -9.81 3.13 3.74
N TYR A 44 -8.90 2.42 3.08
CA TYR A 44 -8.94 2.11 1.66
C TYR A 44 -8.96 0.59 1.46
N GLN A 45 -9.56 0.13 0.37
CA GLN A 45 -9.60 -1.29 0.04
C GLN A 45 -8.24 -1.81 -0.43
N LEU A 46 -7.82 -2.95 0.11
CA LEU A 46 -6.67 -3.73 -0.32
C LEU A 46 -7.14 -5.06 -0.89
N HIS A 47 -6.75 -5.36 -2.12
CA HIS A 47 -6.85 -6.72 -2.64
C HIS A 47 -5.48 -7.38 -2.61
N PHE A 48 -5.41 -8.66 -2.32
CA PHE A 48 -4.18 -9.43 -2.47
C PHE A 48 -4.46 -10.83 -2.97
N ILE A 49 -3.62 -11.27 -3.91
CA ILE A 49 -3.76 -12.55 -4.61
C ILE A 49 -2.59 -13.43 -4.21
N GLU A 50 -2.87 -14.62 -3.70
CA GLU A 50 -1.84 -15.63 -3.46
C GLU A 50 -1.37 -16.22 -4.79
N ASN A 51 -0.08 -16.11 -5.09
CA ASN A 51 0.42 -16.45 -6.43
C ASN A 51 0.40 -17.97 -6.71
N SER A 52 0.52 -18.80 -5.69
CA SER A 52 0.51 -20.27 -5.85
C SER A 52 -0.88 -20.84 -6.15
N THR A 53 -1.95 -20.21 -5.64
CA THR A 53 -3.33 -20.71 -5.75
C THR A 53 -4.23 -19.83 -6.60
N GLY A 54 -3.83 -18.59 -6.87
CA GLY A 54 -4.68 -17.56 -7.46
C GLY A 54 -5.79 -17.06 -6.53
N LYS A 55 -5.78 -17.45 -5.25
CA LYS A 55 -6.83 -17.09 -4.30
C LYS A 55 -6.83 -15.58 -4.05
N LEU A 56 -7.95 -14.94 -4.38
CA LEU A 56 -8.21 -13.54 -4.08
C LEU A 56 -8.66 -13.36 -2.63
N MET A 57 -8.04 -12.41 -1.95
CA MET A 57 -8.37 -12.01 -0.58
C MET A 57 -8.52 -10.49 -0.50
N PHE A 58 -9.29 -10.07 0.51
CA PHE A 58 -9.68 -8.69 0.73
C PHE A 58 -9.18 -8.24 2.10
N GLY A 59 -8.77 -6.99 2.18
CA GLY A 59 -8.39 -6.33 3.41
C GLY A 59 -8.53 -4.82 3.27
N PHE A 60 -8.01 -4.12 4.26
CA PHE A 60 -7.99 -2.67 4.27
C PHE A 60 -6.58 -2.16 4.50
N TYR A 61 -6.32 -0.95 4.02
CA TYR A 61 -5.15 -0.19 4.41
C TYR A 61 -5.52 1.22 4.84
N LYS A 62 -4.75 1.78 5.76
CA LYS A 62 -4.86 3.17 6.21
C LYS A 62 -3.51 3.86 6.01
N ILE A 63 -3.55 5.17 5.77
CA ILE A 63 -2.36 6.00 5.80
C ILE A 63 -2.43 7.00 6.94
N SER A 64 -1.28 7.26 7.53
CA SER A 64 -1.11 8.27 8.57
C SER A 64 0.20 9.01 8.38
N ILE A 65 0.27 10.22 8.93
CA ILE A 65 1.50 11.01 9.00
C ILE A 65 1.81 11.20 10.48
N GLU A 66 3.00 10.78 10.90
CA GLU A 66 3.47 10.92 12.28
C GLU A 66 4.88 11.48 12.28
N ASN A 67 5.09 12.58 12.99
CA ASN A 67 6.40 13.25 13.07
C ASN A 67 7.03 13.53 11.69
N GLY A 68 6.20 13.92 10.71
CA GLY A 68 6.65 14.19 9.33
C GLY A 68 7.01 12.96 8.50
N SER A 69 6.79 11.75 9.02
CA SER A 69 6.96 10.49 8.29
C SER A 69 5.61 9.91 7.87
N CYS A 70 5.55 9.33 6.67
CA CYS A 70 4.36 8.64 6.17
C CYS A 70 4.34 7.18 6.66
N TYR A 71 3.17 6.69 7.04
CA TYR A 71 2.95 5.31 7.46
C TYR A 71 1.80 4.67 6.70
N ILE A 72 1.92 3.38 6.43
CA ILE A 72 0.86 2.55 5.88
C ILE A 72 0.56 1.39 6.83
N ASP A 73 -0.69 1.28 7.24
CA ASP A 73 -1.21 0.20 8.08
C ASP A 73 -1.96 -0.77 7.17
N PHE A 74 -1.52 -2.02 7.06
CA PHE A 74 -2.24 -3.07 6.34
C PHE A 74 -1.88 -4.44 6.93
N LEU A 75 -2.78 -5.42 6.80
CA LEU A 75 -2.60 -6.77 7.36
C LEU A 75 -2.14 -6.75 8.84
N ASN A 76 -2.77 -5.89 9.64
CA ASN A 76 -2.48 -5.68 11.06
C ASN A 76 -1.02 -5.27 11.37
N THR A 77 -0.33 -4.71 10.38
CA THR A 77 1.06 -4.28 10.53
C THR A 77 1.21 -2.85 10.04
N LYS A 78 1.81 -2.02 10.89
CA LYS A 78 2.19 -0.64 10.59
C LYS A 78 3.56 -0.60 9.99
N HIS A 79 3.69 0.09 8.86
CA HIS A 79 4.96 0.27 8.19
C HIS A 79 5.24 1.74 7.95
N LYS A 80 6.48 2.16 8.19
CA LYS A 80 6.97 3.45 7.74
C LYS A 80 7.30 3.37 6.26
N VAL A 81 6.83 4.33 5.47
CA VAL A 81 7.18 4.45 4.06
C VAL A 81 8.53 5.13 3.95
N LEU A 82 9.55 4.38 3.54
CA LEU A 82 10.90 4.91 3.35
C LEU A 82 11.08 5.56 1.98
N SER A 83 10.57 4.91 0.92
CA SER A 83 10.51 5.49 -0.42
C SER A 83 9.47 4.79 -1.29
N ILE A 84 8.94 5.51 -2.28
CA ILE A 84 8.21 4.94 -3.42
C ILE A 84 8.79 5.55 -4.69
N GLU A 85 9.59 4.77 -5.42
CA GLU A 85 10.36 5.20 -6.59
C GLU A 85 9.67 4.68 -7.86
N ARG A 86 9.05 5.56 -8.65
CA ARG A 86 8.56 5.21 -9.99
C ARG A 86 9.69 5.28 -11.00
N SER A 87 10.37 4.15 -11.20
CA SER A 87 11.36 3.98 -12.25
C SER A 87 10.70 3.62 -13.58
N ILE A 88 11.33 4.01 -14.70
CA ILE A 88 10.95 3.59 -16.07
C ILE A 88 11.03 2.06 -16.22
N LYS A 89 11.80 1.36 -15.37
CA LYS A 89 11.95 -0.10 -15.44
C LYS A 89 10.93 -0.83 -14.56
N ILE A 90 11.08 -0.71 -13.24
CA ILE A 90 10.27 -1.39 -12.24
C ILE A 90 10.07 -0.42 -11.07
N PRO A 91 8.83 0.01 -10.77
CA PRO A 91 8.57 0.80 -9.57
C PRO A 91 9.00 0.05 -8.32
N THR A 92 9.54 0.73 -7.32
CA THR A 92 9.88 0.10 -6.03
C THR A 92 9.26 0.85 -4.87
N MET A 93 8.85 0.12 -3.85
CA MET A 93 8.35 0.67 -2.58
C MET A 93 9.11 0.01 -1.44
N LYS A 94 9.69 0.82 -0.55
CA LYS A 94 10.46 0.36 0.61
C LYS A 94 9.68 0.68 1.87
N LEU A 95 9.32 -0.36 2.62
CA LEU A 95 8.54 -0.26 3.85
C LEU A 95 9.37 -0.78 5.02
N GLU A 96 9.38 -0.07 6.13
CA GLU A 96 10.05 -0.46 7.37
C GLU A 96 9.01 -0.83 8.43
N ASP A 97 9.13 -2.00 9.04
CA ASP A 97 8.26 -2.44 10.13
C ASP A 97 8.67 -1.84 11.50
N LYS A 98 7.87 -2.11 12.54
CA LYS A 98 8.15 -1.63 13.91
C LYS A 98 9.46 -2.16 14.53
N HIS A 99 10.07 -3.18 13.93
CA HIS A 99 11.32 -3.79 14.37
C HIS A 99 12.53 -3.27 13.57
N GLY A 100 12.30 -2.39 12.59
CA GLY A 100 13.35 -1.87 11.70
C GLY A 100 13.67 -2.79 10.52
N ASN A 101 12.86 -3.84 10.28
CA ASN A 101 13.05 -4.69 9.10
C ASN A 101 12.52 -3.96 7.87
N ILE A 102 13.31 -3.97 6.79
CA ILE A 102 12.96 -3.33 5.53
C ILE A 102 12.47 -4.38 4.53
N THR A 103 11.25 -4.20 4.05
CA THR A 103 10.66 -5.00 2.98
C THR A 103 10.61 -4.17 1.70
N ILE A 104 11.13 -4.75 0.60
CA ILE A 104 11.09 -4.12 -0.72
C ILE A 104 9.96 -4.76 -1.53
N TYR A 105 9.08 -3.90 -2.01
CA TYR A 105 8.02 -4.23 -2.93
C TYR A 105 8.40 -3.77 -4.33
N GLN A 106 8.18 -4.63 -5.32
CA GLN A 106 8.37 -4.34 -6.73
C GLN A 106 7.01 -4.17 -7.40
N GLY A 107 6.86 -3.09 -8.15
CA GLY A 107 5.70 -2.85 -8.98
C GLY A 107 5.63 -3.90 -10.09
N ARG A 108 4.45 -4.48 -10.27
CA ARG A 108 4.14 -5.32 -11.43
C ARG A 108 3.34 -4.48 -12.41
N GLU A 109 3.70 -4.49 -13.68
CA GLU A 109 2.82 -3.95 -14.72
C GLU A 109 1.47 -4.68 -14.64
N SER A 110 0.40 -3.91 -14.62
CA SER A 110 -0.94 -4.47 -14.72
C SER A 110 -1.12 -4.97 -16.15
N VAL A 111 -1.08 -6.28 -16.35
CA VAL A 111 -1.64 -6.90 -17.55
C VAL A 111 -3.15 -6.83 -17.37
N PHE A 112 -3.76 -5.72 -17.80
CA PHE A 112 -5.21 -5.63 -18.01
C PHE A 112 -5.51 -5.86 -19.49
#